data_AF-A0A955THB4-F1
#
_entry.id   AF-A0A955THB4-F1
#
_cell.length_a   1.000
_cell.length_b   1.000
_cell.length_c   1.000
_cell.angle_alpha   90.00
_cell.angle_beta   90.00
_cell.angle_gamma   90.00
#
_symmetry.space_group_name_H-M   'P 1'
#
loop_
_entity.id
_entity.type
_entity.pdbx_description
1 polymer ?
#
loop_
_entity_poly.entity_id
_entity_poly.type
_entity_poly.pdbx_seq_one_letter_code
_entity_poly.pdbx_strand_id
1 'polypeptide(L)'
;MKTLSPSTNGVINNSEEFKQFIPANFSYFLERSSGLIRRILQDMGQWADNSAHEKLLLRLSFDLVERFIEYCPSQLPCRPALLLDGFISDFFGKPQESQASSTSNPVLYRFLDGLLNRAVLSRDALICLFYHFYGMKPVEVGFLLGLEEGQTQRIYKNFARWRQKGWFQAAEEVGLTTQEVQSLVENQASNPESFHLQVRENLETLLPFYRKSDPPYYPCLEDTKWQEMFREGYGFDYRMWHLPLCLSCMEVITEVGDSFLLNPDVTLNFHVSPHSLREEEVFWPALGLKNLSAGKKRHHFTRDLQMA
;
A
#
# COMPACT_ATOMS: atom_id res chain seq x y z
N MET A 1 38.80 27.82 -2.87
CA MET A 1 38.87 26.94 -1.67
C MET A 1 37.82 25.85 -1.84
N LYS A 2 38.23 24.59 -2.01
CA LYS A 2 37.32 23.44 -2.02
C LYS A 2 36.92 23.19 -0.57
N THR A 3 35.66 23.48 -0.22
CA THR A 3 35.07 23.09 1.06
C THR A 3 35.09 21.57 1.15
N LEU A 4 35.90 21.05 2.07
CA LEU A 4 35.95 19.64 2.42
C LEU A 4 34.55 19.22 2.89
N SER A 5 33.94 18.26 2.20
CA SER A 5 32.78 17.54 2.73
C SER A 5 33.13 17.04 4.13
N PRO A 6 32.35 17.36 5.18
CA PRO A 6 32.59 16.80 6.50
C PRO A 6 32.63 15.29 6.37
N SER A 7 33.65 14.64 6.95
CA SER A 7 33.77 13.18 6.89
C SER A 7 32.43 12.58 7.32
N THR A 8 31.89 11.64 6.54
CA THR A 8 30.60 10.98 6.83
C THR A 8 30.57 10.25 8.18
N ASN A 9 31.75 10.09 8.81
CA ASN A 9 31.96 9.54 10.15
C ASN A 9 32.15 10.59 11.26
N GLY A 10 31.90 11.87 10.97
CA GLY A 10 32.00 12.96 11.93
C GLY A 10 30.96 12.86 13.05
N VAL A 11 31.26 13.50 14.18
CA VAL A 11 30.28 13.71 15.26
C VAL A 11 29.49 14.97 14.93
N ILE A 12 28.17 14.86 14.94
CA ILE A 12 27.24 16.00 14.85
C ILE A 12 26.82 16.36 16.26
N ASN A 13 26.96 17.63 16.64
CA ASN A 13 26.75 18.06 18.01
C ASN A 13 25.39 18.74 18.24
N ASN A 14 24.81 19.34 17.20
CA ASN A 14 23.59 20.12 17.32
C ASN A 14 22.65 19.94 16.11
N SER A 15 21.40 20.35 16.30
CA SER A 15 20.33 20.16 15.31
C SER A 15 20.53 20.98 14.03
N GLU A 16 21.31 22.06 14.07
CA GLU A 16 21.58 22.92 12.91
C GLU A 16 22.60 22.27 11.97
N GLU A 17 23.68 21.71 12.52
CA GLU A 17 24.62 20.86 11.81
C GLU A 17 23.92 19.65 11.19
N PHE A 18 23.00 19.02 11.94
CA PHE A 18 22.22 17.89 11.43
C PHE A 18 21.38 18.24 10.19
N LYS A 19 20.65 19.38 10.24
CA LYS A 19 19.81 19.87 9.13
C LYS A 19 20.60 20.14 7.85
N GLN A 20 21.87 20.52 7.96
CA GLN A 20 22.74 20.74 6.81
C GLN A 20 23.41 19.43 6.33
N PHE A 21 23.76 18.56 7.27
CA PHE A 21 24.50 17.34 6.99
C PHE A 21 23.66 16.26 6.30
N ILE A 22 22.41 16.06 6.74
CA ILE A 22 21.54 14.99 6.22
C ILE A 22 21.24 15.15 4.72
N PRO A 23 20.74 16.29 4.22
CA PRO A 23 20.46 16.45 2.79
C PRO A 23 21.72 16.30 1.94
N ALA A 24 22.86 16.80 2.43
CA ALA A 24 24.15 16.71 1.72
C ALA A 24 24.70 15.29 1.62
N ASN A 25 24.27 14.37 2.49
CA ASN A 25 24.76 13.00 2.56
C ASN A 25 23.65 11.95 2.41
N PHE A 26 22.46 12.35 1.93
CA PHE A 26 21.29 11.47 1.87
C PHE A 26 21.55 10.20 1.04
N SER A 27 22.18 10.33 -0.13
CA SER A 27 22.56 9.19 -0.97
C SER A 27 23.49 8.21 -0.25
N TYR A 28 24.43 8.71 0.56
CA TYR A 28 25.32 7.87 1.35
C TYR A 28 24.55 7.05 2.40
N PHE A 29 23.56 7.65 3.07
CA PHE A 29 22.74 6.93 4.04
C PHE A 29 21.86 5.86 3.39
N LEU A 30 21.30 6.12 2.20
CA LEU A 30 20.53 5.13 1.45
C LEU A 30 21.38 3.95 0.99
N GLU A 31 22.59 4.20 0.47
CA GLU A 31 23.50 3.14 0.06
C GLU A 31 23.96 2.31 1.25
N ARG A 32 24.24 2.97 2.39
CA ARG A 32 24.64 2.30 3.62
C ARG A 32 23.51 1.46 4.19
N SER A 33 22.29 1.98 4.28
CA SER A 33 21.12 1.23 4.75
C SER A 33 20.85 0.04 3.84
N SER A 34 20.84 0.23 2.52
CA SER A 34 20.68 -0.86 1.54
C SER A 34 21.73 -1.95 1.73
N GLY A 35 23.00 -1.57 1.87
CA GLY A 35 24.09 -2.52 2.07
C GLY A 35 24.00 -3.29 3.40
N LEU A 36 23.43 -2.70 4.44
CA LEU A 36 23.25 -3.33 5.75
C LEU A 36 22.01 -4.23 5.77
N ILE A 37 20.86 -3.74 5.29
CA ILE A 37 19.60 -4.48 5.21
C ILE A 37 19.78 -5.74 4.37
N ARG A 38 20.45 -5.63 3.20
CA ARG A 38 20.72 -6.80 2.36
C ARG A 38 21.49 -7.87 3.11
N ARG A 39 22.56 -7.48 3.82
CA ARG A 39 23.38 -8.41 4.63
C ARG A 39 22.53 -9.08 5.72
N ILE A 40 21.74 -8.30 6.45
CA ILE A 40 20.84 -8.84 7.48
C ILE A 40 19.86 -9.86 6.87
N LEU A 41 19.22 -9.55 5.74
CA LEU A 41 18.30 -10.47 5.06
C LEU A 41 19.00 -11.73 4.55
N GLN A 42 20.24 -11.61 4.06
CA GLN A 42 21.08 -12.74 3.65
C GLN A 42 21.42 -13.64 4.84
N ASP A 43 21.85 -13.04 5.97
CA ASP A 43 22.22 -13.75 7.19
C ASP A 43 21.02 -14.50 7.81
N MET A 44 19.80 -13.95 7.66
CA MET A 44 18.55 -14.60 8.09
C MET A 44 18.00 -15.64 7.09
N GLY A 45 18.65 -15.83 5.94
CA GLY A 45 18.15 -16.70 4.87
C GLY A 45 16.86 -16.21 4.19
N GLN A 46 16.51 -14.93 4.39
CA GLN A 46 15.30 -14.29 3.85
C GLN A 46 15.56 -13.52 2.55
N TRP A 47 16.76 -13.67 1.97
CA TRP A 47 17.15 -13.01 0.73
C TRP A 47 17.14 -13.98 -0.46
N ALA A 48 16.71 -13.46 -1.61
CA ALA A 48 16.85 -14.13 -2.91
C ALA A 48 17.19 -13.08 -3.97
N ASP A 49 18.13 -13.41 -4.86
CA ASP A 49 18.62 -12.51 -5.90
C ASP A 49 17.60 -12.33 -7.04
N ASN A 50 16.54 -11.58 -6.78
CA ASN A 50 15.48 -11.29 -7.72
C ASN A 50 15.05 -9.82 -7.68
N SER A 51 14.37 -9.37 -8.73
CA SER A 51 13.94 -7.97 -8.85
C SER A 51 12.93 -7.51 -7.79
N ALA A 52 12.25 -8.43 -7.11
CA ALA A 52 11.29 -8.09 -6.06
C ALA A 52 12.01 -7.74 -4.76
N HIS A 53 13.02 -8.54 -4.37
CA HIS A 53 13.85 -8.25 -3.20
C HIS A 53 14.73 -7.02 -3.37
N GLU A 54 15.22 -6.73 -4.59
CA GLU A 54 15.91 -5.46 -4.85
C GLU A 54 14.99 -4.25 -4.69
N LYS A 55 13.72 -4.35 -5.08
CA LYS A 55 12.72 -3.28 -4.84
C LYS A 55 12.37 -3.14 -3.37
N LEU A 56 12.16 -4.27 -2.67
CA LEU A 56 11.95 -4.30 -1.22
C LEU A 56 13.13 -3.64 -0.50
N LEU A 57 14.36 -3.96 -0.91
CA LEU A 57 15.56 -3.41 -0.32
C LEU A 57 15.59 -1.88 -0.44
N LEU A 58 15.35 -1.36 -1.64
CA LEU A 58 15.28 0.09 -1.86
C LEU A 58 14.19 0.70 -0.97
N ARG A 59 12.99 0.11 -0.96
CA ARG A 59 11.84 0.59 -0.17
C ARG A 59 12.16 0.65 1.33
N LEU A 60 12.65 -0.45 1.90
CA LEU A 60 13.05 -0.52 3.31
C LEU A 60 14.17 0.46 3.64
N SER A 61 15.10 0.66 2.71
CA SER A 61 16.22 1.59 2.88
C SER A 61 15.74 3.03 2.97
N PHE A 62 14.75 3.42 2.17
CA PHE A 62 14.12 4.73 2.26
C PHE A 62 13.35 4.91 3.58
N ASP A 63 12.44 3.99 3.92
CA ASP A 63 11.63 4.07 5.15
C ASP A 63 12.51 4.14 6.42
N LEU A 64 13.54 3.30 6.51
CA LEU A 64 14.42 3.30 7.68
C LEU A 64 15.30 4.55 7.76
N VAL A 65 15.72 5.11 6.61
CA VAL A 65 16.46 6.38 6.59
C VAL A 65 15.56 7.55 6.98
N GLU A 66 14.31 7.60 6.55
CA GLU A 66 13.36 8.64 6.97
C GLU A 66 13.08 8.58 8.47
N ARG A 67 12.77 7.40 9.00
CA ARG A 67 12.58 7.21 10.46
C ARG A 67 13.84 7.57 11.25
N PHE A 68 15.01 7.22 10.70
CA PHE A 68 16.28 7.61 11.29
C PHE A 68 16.45 9.14 11.32
N ILE A 69 16.04 9.86 10.26
CA ILE A 69 16.13 11.33 10.20
C ILE A 69 15.25 11.98 11.29
N GLU A 70 14.09 11.42 11.58
CA GLU A 70 13.21 11.87 12.68
C GLU A 70 13.78 11.51 14.06
N TYR A 71 14.38 10.33 14.19
CA TYR A 71 14.93 9.83 15.45
C TYR A 71 16.24 10.50 15.85
N CYS A 72 17.16 10.71 14.91
CA CYS A 72 18.54 11.12 15.15
C CYS A 72 18.70 12.43 15.97
N PRO A 73 17.87 13.48 15.79
CA PRO A 73 17.93 14.69 16.61
C PRO A 73 17.81 14.44 18.12
N SER A 74 17.06 13.41 18.53
CA SER A 74 16.89 13.03 19.94
C SER A 74 18.14 12.39 20.56
N GLN A 75 19.11 12.01 19.72
CA GLN A 75 20.31 11.27 20.11
C GLN A 75 21.59 12.12 19.99
N LEU A 76 21.46 13.41 19.67
CA LEU A 76 22.61 14.31 19.57
C LEU A 76 23.25 14.54 20.97
N PRO A 77 24.59 14.61 21.06
CA PRO A 77 25.57 14.48 19.99
C PRO A 77 25.78 13.02 19.54
N CYS A 78 25.86 12.78 18.23
CA CYS A 78 25.98 11.42 17.69
C CYS A 78 26.92 11.32 16.48
N ARG A 79 27.28 10.08 16.11
CA ARG A 79 27.91 9.76 14.81
C ARG A 79 26.83 9.14 13.91
N PRO A 80 26.24 9.89 12.98
CA PRO A 80 25.05 9.45 12.27
C PRO A 80 25.17 8.10 11.56
N ALA A 81 26.31 7.83 10.91
CA ALA A 81 26.52 6.57 10.21
C ALA A 81 26.49 5.34 11.14
N LEU A 82 27.06 5.46 12.34
CA LEU A 82 27.05 4.38 13.35
C LEU A 82 25.70 4.28 14.05
N LEU A 83 25.06 5.42 14.31
CA LEU A 83 23.72 5.44 14.89
C LEU A 83 22.70 4.81 13.92
N LEU A 84 22.83 5.04 12.61
CA LEU A 84 22.00 4.39 11.60
C LEU A 84 22.20 2.86 11.62
N ASP A 85 23.45 2.38 11.69
CA ASP A 85 23.71 0.94 11.74
C ASP A 85 23.06 0.29 12.98
N GLY A 86 23.18 0.95 14.14
CA GLY A 86 22.54 0.51 15.37
C GLY A 86 21.01 0.54 15.26
N PHE A 87 20.44 1.63 14.74
CA PHE A 87 19.00 1.78 14.53
C PHE A 87 18.42 0.68 13.62
N ILE A 88 19.10 0.38 12.51
CA ILE A 88 18.71 -0.69 11.59
C ILE A 88 18.85 -2.06 12.27
N SER A 89 19.97 -2.29 12.97
CA SER A 89 20.19 -3.56 13.68
C SER A 89 19.15 -3.77 14.79
N ASP A 90 18.75 -2.73 15.51
CA ASP A 90 17.67 -2.79 16.50
C ASP A 90 16.30 -3.02 15.86
N PHE A 91 16.06 -2.45 14.67
CA PHE A 91 14.84 -2.65 13.91
C PHE A 91 14.65 -4.11 13.48
N PHE A 92 15.71 -4.79 13.04
CA PHE A 92 15.66 -6.21 12.68
C PHE A 92 15.92 -7.16 13.85
N GLY A 93 16.65 -6.71 14.87
CA GLY A 93 17.03 -7.49 16.05
C GLY A 93 15.91 -7.57 17.10
N LYS A 94 14.97 -6.63 17.07
CA LYS A 94 13.67 -6.83 17.69
C LYS A 94 12.81 -7.58 16.67
N PRO A 95 12.45 -8.86 16.89
CA PRO A 95 11.35 -9.41 16.12
C PRO A 95 10.20 -8.42 16.29
N GLN A 96 9.67 -7.90 15.17
CA GLN A 96 8.36 -7.30 15.23
C GLN A 96 7.49 -8.38 15.86
N GLU A 97 7.09 -8.18 17.11
CA GLU A 97 6.23 -9.13 17.80
C GLU A 97 4.98 -9.19 16.93
N SER A 98 4.87 -10.28 16.17
CA SER A 98 3.67 -10.53 15.39
C SER A 98 2.55 -10.53 16.40
N GLN A 99 1.73 -9.48 16.39
CA GLN A 99 0.58 -9.41 17.29
C GLN A 99 -0.44 -10.50 16.95
N ALA A 100 -0.20 -11.30 15.89
CA ALA A 100 -0.97 -12.47 15.54
C ALA A 100 -1.29 -13.33 16.77
N SER A 101 -0.30 -13.67 17.61
CA SER A 101 -0.54 -14.53 18.78
C SER A 101 -1.38 -13.87 19.88
N SER A 102 -1.42 -12.53 19.92
CA SER A 102 -2.25 -11.75 20.84
C SER A 102 -3.63 -11.40 20.28
N THR A 103 -3.88 -11.66 19.00
CA THR A 103 -5.18 -11.38 18.37
C THR A 103 -6.16 -12.52 18.59
N SER A 104 -7.46 -12.19 18.59
CA SER A 104 -8.55 -13.16 18.68
C SER A 104 -8.59 -14.16 17.51
N ASN A 105 -8.03 -13.77 16.35
CA ASN A 105 -7.91 -14.62 15.17
C ASN A 105 -6.51 -14.48 14.53
N PRO A 106 -5.52 -15.26 15.00
CA PRO A 106 -4.14 -15.19 14.53
C PRO A 106 -4.00 -15.50 13.03
N VAL A 107 -4.85 -16.38 12.49
CA VAL A 107 -4.83 -16.76 11.07
C VAL A 107 -5.27 -15.58 10.21
N LEU A 108 -6.36 -14.91 10.59
CA LEU A 108 -6.84 -13.71 9.92
C LEU A 108 -5.81 -12.57 9.98
N TYR A 109 -5.19 -12.36 11.15
CA TYR A 109 -4.16 -11.33 11.29
C TYR A 109 -2.97 -11.57 10.36
N ARG A 110 -2.39 -12.77 10.39
CA ARG A 110 -1.26 -13.14 9.49
C ARG A 110 -1.64 -12.98 8.02
N PHE A 111 -2.87 -13.35 7.67
CA PHE A 111 -3.39 -13.19 6.32
C PHE A 111 -3.43 -11.71 5.89
N LEU A 112 -4.01 -10.83 6.70
CA LEU A 112 -4.10 -9.40 6.41
C LEU A 112 -2.71 -8.75 6.34
N ASP A 113 -1.86 -9.05 7.31
CA ASP A 113 -0.48 -8.56 7.40
C ASP A 113 0.33 -8.99 6.16
N GLY A 114 0.25 -10.27 5.81
CA GLY A 114 0.92 -10.82 4.63
C GLY A 114 0.42 -10.22 3.30
N LEU A 115 -0.90 -10.02 3.17
CA LEU A 115 -1.48 -9.40 1.98
C LEU A 115 -1.02 -7.94 1.83
N LEU A 116 -0.97 -7.19 2.93
CA LEU A 116 -0.47 -5.81 2.97
C LEU A 116 1.03 -5.74 2.65
N ASN A 117 1.83 -6.63 3.23
CA ASN A 117 3.25 -6.77 2.92
C ASN A 117 3.46 -7.06 1.42
N ARG A 118 2.62 -7.89 0.81
CA ARG A 118 2.72 -8.13 -0.63
C ARG A 118 2.29 -6.92 -1.46
N ALA A 119 1.24 -6.21 -1.04
CA ALA A 119 0.72 -5.02 -1.71
C ALA A 119 1.77 -3.92 -1.83
N VAL A 120 2.58 -3.74 -0.79
CA VAL A 120 3.68 -2.78 -0.82
C VAL A 120 4.81 -3.18 -1.78
N LEU A 121 4.90 -4.43 -2.21
CA LEU A 121 5.95 -4.90 -3.14
C LEU A 121 5.45 -5.14 -4.56
N SER A 122 4.14 -5.25 -4.74
CA SER A 122 3.51 -5.61 -6.00
C SER A 122 2.35 -4.68 -6.32
N ARG A 123 2.48 -3.93 -7.42
CA ARG A 123 1.39 -3.08 -7.94
C ARG A 123 0.13 -3.88 -8.28
N ASP A 124 0.27 -5.14 -8.68
CA ASP A 124 -0.87 -6.02 -8.93
C ASP A 124 -1.60 -6.32 -7.59
N ALA A 125 -0.85 -6.62 -6.52
CA ALA A 125 -1.42 -6.86 -5.19
C ALA A 125 -2.05 -5.59 -4.60
N LEU A 126 -1.39 -4.44 -4.75
CA LEU A 126 -1.91 -3.14 -4.32
C LEU A 126 -3.26 -2.82 -4.98
N ILE A 127 -3.35 -2.97 -6.30
CA ILE A 127 -4.60 -2.75 -7.04
C ILE A 127 -5.68 -3.75 -6.62
N CYS A 128 -5.29 -4.98 -6.26
CA CYS A 128 -6.24 -5.98 -5.80
C CYS A 128 -6.68 -5.81 -4.34
N LEU A 129 -6.05 -4.92 -3.55
CA LEU A 129 -6.57 -4.56 -2.23
C LEU A 129 -7.96 -3.91 -2.31
N PHE A 130 -8.24 -3.16 -3.38
CA PHE A 130 -9.59 -2.60 -3.59
C PHE A 130 -10.67 -3.68 -3.65
N TYR A 131 -10.35 -4.82 -4.23
CA TYR A 131 -11.23 -5.98 -4.22
C TYR A 131 -11.20 -6.69 -2.87
N HIS A 132 -10.01 -7.00 -2.36
CA HIS A 132 -9.90 -7.79 -1.15
C HIS A 132 -10.50 -7.10 0.06
N PHE A 133 -10.24 -5.81 0.27
CA PHE A 133 -10.77 -5.11 1.44
C PHE A 133 -12.15 -4.53 1.20
N TYR A 134 -12.47 -4.09 -0.02
CA TYR A 134 -13.67 -3.28 -0.27
C TYR A 134 -14.63 -3.85 -1.33
N GLY A 135 -14.39 -5.06 -1.84
CA GLY A 135 -15.27 -5.72 -2.81
C GLY A 135 -15.31 -5.06 -4.19
N MET A 136 -14.42 -4.11 -4.47
CA MET A 136 -14.49 -3.32 -5.70
C MET A 136 -14.04 -4.12 -6.92
N LYS A 137 -14.84 -4.00 -7.97
CA LYS A 137 -14.64 -4.59 -9.28
C LYS A 137 -13.67 -3.76 -10.13
N PRO A 138 -13.03 -4.34 -11.16
CA PRO A 138 -12.11 -3.61 -12.02
C PRO A 138 -12.68 -2.31 -12.64
N VAL A 139 -13.98 -2.29 -12.97
CA VAL A 139 -14.66 -1.09 -13.48
C VAL A 139 -14.69 0.02 -12.43
N GLU A 140 -15.08 -0.33 -11.20
CA GLU A 140 -15.21 0.59 -10.07
C GLU A 140 -13.83 1.14 -9.69
N VAL A 141 -12.81 0.29 -9.67
CA VAL A 141 -11.41 0.72 -9.46
C VAL A 141 -10.93 1.62 -10.60
N GLY A 142 -11.28 1.30 -11.85
CA GLY A 142 -10.93 2.15 -13.00
C GLY A 142 -11.53 3.55 -12.88
N PHE A 143 -12.81 3.63 -12.52
CA PHE A 143 -13.49 4.90 -12.27
C PHE A 143 -12.86 5.66 -11.09
N LEU A 144 -12.63 4.97 -9.98
CA LEU A 144 -12.06 5.55 -8.77
C LEU A 144 -10.69 6.19 -9.02
N LEU A 145 -9.86 5.52 -9.81
CA LEU A 145 -8.52 5.97 -10.15
C LEU A 145 -8.50 7.04 -11.26
N GLY A 146 -9.65 7.40 -11.83
CA GLY A 146 -9.74 8.39 -12.92
C GLY A 146 -9.13 7.91 -14.24
N LEU A 147 -9.16 6.59 -14.49
CA LEU A 147 -8.57 6.00 -15.68
C LEU A 147 -9.47 6.15 -16.91
N GLU A 148 -8.87 6.44 -18.06
CA GLU A 148 -9.55 6.38 -19.36
C GLU A 148 -9.83 4.92 -19.78
N GLU A 149 -10.80 4.69 -20.68
CA GLU A 149 -11.20 3.34 -21.14
C GLU A 149 -10.02 2.47 -21.60
N GLY A 150 -9.02 3.07 -22.26
CA GLY A 150 -7.81 2.36 -22.71
C GLY A 150 -6.88 1.92 -21.57
N GLN A 151 -6.90 2.62 -20.44
CA GLN A 151 -6.06 2.34 -19.26
C GLN A 151 -6.72 1.33 -18.31
N THR A 152 -8.05 1.23 -18.32
CA THR A 152 -8.81 0.25 -17.52
C THR A 152 -8.45 -1.20 -17.86
N GLN A 153 -8.07 -1.49 -19.11
CA GLN A 153 -7.58 -2.81 -19.53
C GLN A 153 -6.41 -3.33 -18.68
N ARG A 154 -5.56 -2.42 -18.16
CA ARG A 154 -4.47 -2.80 -17.26
C ARG A 154 -4.98 -3.29 -15.92
N ILE A 155 -6.03 -2.67 -15.37
CA ILE A 155 -6.66 -3.09 -14.11
C ILE A 155 -7.24 -4.50 -14.26
N TYR A 156 -7.95 -4.78 -15.35
CA TYR A 156 -8.46 -6.12 -15.63
C TYR A 156 -7.35 -7.18 -15.69
N LYS A 157 -6.25 -6.90 -16.39
CA LYS A 157 -5.10 -7.82 -16.46
C LYS A 157 -4.43 -8.01 -15.10
N ASN A 158 -4.37 -6.98 -14.26
CA ASN A 158 -3.81 -7.09 -12.91
C ASN A 158 -4.69 -8.00 -12.05
N PHE A 159 -6.00 -7.77 -12.03
CA PHE A 159 -6.97 -8.62 -11.34
C PHE A 159 -6.93 -10.08 -11.82
N ALA A 160 -6.84 -10.31 -13.14
CA ALA A 160 -6.74 -11.65 -13.69
C ALA A 160 -5.45 -12.37 -13.24
N ARG A 161 -4.29 -11.71 -13.37
CA ARG A 161 -2.99 -12.27 -12.94
C ARG A 161 -2.96 -12.54 -11.44
N TRP A 162 -3.52 -11.63 -10.65
CA TRP A 162 -3.61 -11.77 -9.21
C TRP A 162 -4.47 -12.97 -8.82
N ARG A 163 -5.68 -13.09 -9.38
CA ARG A 163 -6.59 -14.23 -9.12
C ARG A 163 -6.00 -15.58 -9.53
N GLN A 164 -5.30 -15.65 -10.66
CA GLN A 164 -4.78 -16.92 -11.17
C GLN A 164 -3.54 -17.41 -10.41
N LYS A 165 -2.67 -16.50 -9.96
CA LYS A 165 -1.37 -16.87 -9.38
C LYS A 165 -0.96 -16.02 -8.19
N GLY A 166 -1.16 -14.70 -8.28
CA GLY A 166 -0.66 -13.76 -7.26
C GLY A 166 -1.18 -14.04 -5.86
N TRP A 167 -2.49 -14.31 -5.74
CA TRP A 167 -3.13 -14.67 -4.48
C TRP A 167 -2.54 -15.93 -3.84
N PHE A 168 -2.46 -17.02 -4.61
CA PHE A 168 -1.98 -18.31 -4.08
C PHE A 168 -0.52 -18.25 -3.66
N GLN A 169 0.30 -17.55 -4.45
CA GLN A 169 1.68 -17.29 -4.08
C GLN A 169 1.77 -16.46 -2.80
N ALA A 170 0.93 -15.44 -2.62
CA ALA A 170 0.93 -14.64 -1.39
C ALA A 170 0.51 -15.48 -0.17
N ALA A 171 -0.53 -16.32 -0.31
CA ALA A 171 -0.94 -17.21 0.77
C ALA A 171 0.18 -18.20 1.17
N GLU A 172 0.89 -18.77 0.18
CA GLU A 172 2.03 -19.66 0.40
C GLU A 172 3.22 -18.95 1.06
N GLU A 173 3.58 -17.74 0.59
CA GLU A 173 4.67 -16.92 1.15
C GLU A 173 4.41 -16.57 2.63
N VAL A 174 3.14 -16.42 3.02
CA VAL A 174 2.71 -16.14 4.41
C VAL A 174 2.61 -17.42 5.25
N GLY A 175 2.74 -18.59 4.62
CA GLY A 175 2.63 -19.89 5.29
C GLY A 175 1.19 -20.29 5.62
N LEU A 176 0.20 -19.75 4.91
CA LEU A 176 -1.19 -20.16 5.06
C LEU A 176 -1.48 -21.42 4.26
N THR A 177 -2.03 -22.40 4.94
CA THR A 177 -2.53 -23.63 4.33
C THR A 177 -3.90 -23.40 3.67
N THR A 178 -4.24 -24.23 2.68
CA THR A 178 -5.57 -24.20 2.06
C THR A 178 -6.70 -24.40 3.08
N GLN A 179 -6.46 -25.23 4.12
CA GLN A 179 -7.43 -25.47 5.18
C GLN A 179 -7.66 -24.23 6.05
N GLU A 180 -6.61 -23.47 6.35
CA GLU A 180 -6.74 -22.19 7.08
C GLU A 180 -7.53 -21.16 6.28
N VAL A 181 -7.28 -21.04 4.97
CA VAL A 181 -8.05 -20.13 4.09
C VAL A 181 -9.52 -20.57 4.04
N GLN A 182 -9.79 -21.86 3.90
CA GLN A 182 -11.14 -22.41 3.92
C GLN A 182 -11.86 -22.11 5.25
N SER A 183 -11.16 -22.24 6.39
CA SER A 183 -11.70 -21.90 7.70
C SER A 183 -12.06 -20.42 7.83
N LEU A 184 -11.26 -19.50 7.25
CA LEU A 184 -11.63 -18.08 7.22
C LEU A 184 -12.91 -17.83 6.43
N VAL A 185 -13.08 -18.50 5.28
CA VAL A 185 -14.31 -18.41 4.46
C VAL A 185 -15.52 -18.95 5.21
N GLU A 186 -15.39 -20.09 5.89
CA GLU A 186 -16.46 -20.68 6.70
C GLU A 186 -16.83 -19.79 7.89
N ASN A 187 -15.85 -19.17 8.54
CA ASN A 187 -16.06 -18.22 9.63
C ASN A 187 -16.80 -16.97 9.14
N GLN A 188 -16.42 -16.42 7.99
CA GLN A 188 -17.10 -15.29 7.37
C GLN A 188 -18.56 -15.64 7.03
N ALA A 189 -18.81 -16.82 6.48
CA ALA A 189 -20.17 -17.26 6.12
C ALA A 189 -21.05 -17.51 7.35
N SER A 190 -20.46 -18.03 8.44
CA SER A 190 -21.20 -18.40 9.65
C SER A 190 -21.52 -17.20 10.56
N ASN A 191 -20.64 -16.21 10.63
CA ASN A 191 -20.83 -15.01 11.43
C ASN A 191 -20.23 -13.76 10.74
N PRO A 192 -20.92 -13.21 9.72
CA PRO A 192 -20.36 -12.15 8.87
C PRO A 192 -20.08 -10.86 9.63
N GLU A 193 -20.98 -10.41 10.52
CA GLU A 193 -20.80 -9.16 11.26
C GLU A 193 -19.59 -9.21 12.19
N SER A 194 -19.45 -10.28 12.98
CA SER A 194 -18.30 -10.43 13.88
C SER A 194 -16.99 -10.59 13.11
N PHE A 195 -17.03 -11.28 11.97
CA PHE A 195 -15.86 -11.43 11.11
C PHE A 195 -15.42 -10.08 10.53
N HIS A 196 -16.35 -9.30 9.97
CA HIS A 196 -16.05 -7.98 9.38
C HIS A 196 -15.52 -7.01 10.44
N LEU A 197 -16.04 -7.07 11.67
CA LEU A 197 -15.51 -6.29 12.80
C LEU A 197 -14.05 -6.65 13.09
N GLN A 198 -13.72 -7.94 13.19
CA GLN A 198 -12.33 -8.39 13.39
C GLN A 198 -11.41 -7.96 12.25
N VAL A 199 -11.89 -7.97 11.01
CA VAL A 199 -11.13 -7.46 9.87
C VAL A 199 -10.83 -5.98 10.05
N ARG A 200 -11.85 -5.17 10.39
CA ARG A 200 -11.70 -3.72 10.59
C ARG A 200 -10.71 -3.41 11.72
N GLU A 201 -10.83 -4.06 12.88
CA GLU A 201 -9.91 -3.89 14.02
C GLU A 201 -8.45 -4.24 13.65
N ASN A 202 -8.25 -5.34 12.93
CA ASN A 202 -6.92 -5.72 12.45
C ASN A 202 -6.38 -4.72 11.42
N LEU A 203 -7.20 -4.23 10.49
CA LEU A 203 -6.80 -3.24 9.50
C LEU A 203 -6.49 -1.87 10.12
N GLU A 204 -7.24 -1.43 11.14
CA GLU A 204 -6.92 -0.22 11.90
C GLU A 204 -5.52 -0.28 12.53
N THR A 205 -5.10 -1.47 12.94
CA THR A 205 -3.77 -1.71 13.50
C THR A 205 -2.68 -1.79 12.41
N LEU A 206 -2.95 -2.52 11.32
CA LEU A 206 -1.95 -2.85 10.30
C LEU A 206 -1.74 -1.73 9.26
N LEU A 207 -2.81 -1.08 8.79
CA LEU A 207 -2.75 -0.10 7.71
C LEU A 207 -1.82 1.09 8.02
N PRO A 208 -1.82 1.68 9.23
CA PRO A 208 -0.90 2.77 9.57
C PRO A 208 0.57 2.38 9.46
N PHE A 209 0.92 1.10 9.57
CA PHE A 209 2.29 0.63 9.38
C PHE A 209 2.68 0.63 7.90
N TYR A 210 1.85 0.03 7.05
CA TYR A 210 2.13 -0.09 5.62
C TYR A 210 1.98 1.23 4.85
N ARG A 211 1.09 2.11 5.31
CA ARG A 211 0.89 3.43 4.71
C ARG A 211 2.14 4.33 4.75
N LYS A 212 3.02 4.13 5.74
CA LYS A 212 4.26 4.92 5.91
C LYS A 212 5.37 4.52 4.95
N SER A 213 5.18 3.46 4.16
CA SER A 213 6.27 2.80 3.45
C SER A 213 6.45 3.21 1.96
N ASP A 214 5.80 4.27 1.45
CA ASP A 214 6.02 4.81 0.07
C ASP A 214 5.96 6.37 0.02
N PRO A 215 6.51 7.03 -1.05
CA PRO A 215 7.09 8.38 -1.03
C PRO A 215 6.06 9.53 -0.93
N PRO A 216 6.54 10.77 -0.76
CA PRO A 216 6.46 11.47 0.51
C PRO A 216 5.06 11.31 1.10
N TYR A 217 4.93 10.52 2.18
CA TYR A 217 3.74 10.35 3.03
C TYR A 217 2.47 10.94 2.42
N TYR A 218 1.77 10.19 1.54
CA TYR A 218 0.48 10.64 0.99
C TYR A 218 -0.50 10.94 2.14
N PRO A 219 -0.64 12.20 2.56
CA PRO A 219 -1.32 12.54 3.81
C PRO A 219 -2.81 12.59 3.54
N CYS A 220 -3.66 12.29 4.52
CA CYS A 220 -5.11 12.41 4.30
C CYS A 220 -5.41 13.82 3.79
N LEU A 221 -6.09 13.90 2.65
CA LEU A 221 -6.47 15.17 2.06
C LEU A 221 -7.82 15.61 2.62
N GLU A 222 -8.04 16.91 2.65
CA GLU A 222 -9.36 17.49 2.91
C GLU A 222 -10.33 17.14 1.77
N ASP A 223 -11.62 17.04 2.09
CA ASP A 223 -12.69 16.66 1.16
C ASP A 223 -12.72 17.52 -0.11
N THR A 224 -12.43 18.83 0.04
CA THR A 224 -12.36 19.79 -1.08
C THR A 224 -11.29 19.39 -2.09
N LYS A 225 -10.15 18.88 -1.62
CA LYS A 225 -9.04 18.46 -2.47
C LYS A 225 -9.33 17.12 -3.14
N TRP A 226 -10.03 16.21 -2.45
CA TRP A 226 -10.58 15.01 -3.08
C TRP A 226 -11.54 15.36 -4.21
N GLN A 227 -12.52 16.22 -3.96
CA GLN A 227 -13.49 16.68 -4.96
C GLN A 227 -12.81 17.31 -6.19
N GLU A 228 -11.82 18.18 -5.97
CA GLU A 228 -11.01 18.78 -7.04
C GLU A 228 -10.32 17.69 -7.86
N MET A 229 -9.61 16.79 -7.18
CA MET A 229 -8.86 15.70 -7.81
C MET A 229 -9.77 14.82 -8.67
N PHE A 230 -10.92 14.38 -8.14
CA PHE A 230 -11.90 13.58 -8.87
C PHE A 230 -12.48 14.30 -10.09
N ARG A 231 -12.86 15.58 -9.94
CA ARG A 231 -13.42 16.41 -11.00
C ARG A 231 -12.45 16.65 -12.14
N GLU A 232 -11.19 16.89 -11.81
CA GLU A 232 -10.14 17.20 -12.79
C GLU A 232 -9.42 15.95 -13.33
N GLY A 233 -9.66 14.78 -12.73
CA GLY A 233 -9.15 13.50 -13.23
C GLY A 233 -7.64 13.28 -13.04
N TYR A 234 -6.99 14.01 -12.11
CA TYR A 234 -5.56 13.84 -11.82
C TYR A 234 -5.31 13.02 -10.53
N GLY A 235 -4.05 12.76 -10.18
CA GLY A 235 -3.69 12.13 -8.90
C GLY A 235 -3.86 10.61 -8.88
N PHE A 236 -3.78 9.96 -10.04
CA PHE A 236 -3.86 8.52 -10.19
C PHE A 236 -2.96 7.75 -9.20
N ASP A 237 -1.65 8.08 -9.16
CA ASP A 237 -0.70 7.35 -8.31
C ASP A 237 -0.98 7.60 -6.83
N TYR A 238 -1.36 8.82 -6.47
CA TYR A 238 -1.79 9.18 -5.11
C TYR A 238 -2.97 8.29 -4.68
N ARG A 239 -4.03 8.22 -5.49
CA ARG A 239 -5.24 7.42 -5.21
C ARG A 239 -4.92 5.93 -5.08
N MET A 240 -4.13 5.40 -6.01
CA MET A 240 -3.76 3.98 -6.07
C MET A 240 -2.99 3.54 -4.81
N TRP A 241 -2.11 4.40 -4.28
CA TRP A 241 -1.32 4.07 -3.09
C TRP A 241 -2.04 4.42 -1.79
N HIS A 242 -2.82 5.50 -1.76
CA HIS A 242 -3.41 6.00 -0.53
C HIS A 242 -4.72 5.31 -0.16
N LEU A 243 -5.66 5.23 -1.10
CA LEU A 243 -7.04 4.78 -0.83
C LEU A 243 -7.14 3.35 -0.30
N PRO A 244 -6.45 2.34 -0.88
CA PRO A 244 -6.61 0.97 -0.38
C PRO A 244 -5.93 0.76 0.98
N LEU A 245 -5.14 1.73 1.45
CA LEU A 245 -4.41 1.71 2.70
C LEU A 245 -4.93 2.73 3.74
N CYS A 246 -6.09 3.34 3.49
CA CYS A 246 -6.66 4.35 4.39
C CYS A 246 -8.18 4.21 4.47
N LEU A 247 -8.66 3.51 5.51
CA LEU A 247 -10.09 3.29 5.74
C LEU A 247 -10.89 4.61 5.75
N SER A 248 -10.43 5.60 6.51
CA SER A 248 -11.14 6.89 6.62
C SER A 248 -11.26 7.64 5.30
N CYS A 249 -10.18 7.73 4.51
CA CYS A 249 -10.26 8.36 3.20
C CYS A 249 -11.04 7.50 2.20
N MET A 250 -11.04 6.17 2.33
CA MET A 250 -11.87 5.29 1.52
C MET A 250 -13.37 5.49 1.81
N GLU A 251 -13.74 5.77 3.06
CA GLU A 251 -15.12 6.12 3.45
C GLU A 251 -15.53 7.49 2.88
N VAL A 252 -14.67 8.52 3.00
CA VAL A 252 -14.95 9.88 2.50
C VAL A 252 -15.21 9.91 0.99
N ILE A 253 -14.45 9.16 0.19
CA ILE A 253 -14.60 9.19 -1.27
C ILE A 253 -15.93 8.59 -1.76
N THR A 254 -16.61 7.82 -0.93
CA THR A 254 -17.95 7.27 -1.24
C THR A 254 -19.02 8.36 -1.26
N GLU A 255 -18.82 9.40 -0.45
CA GLU A 255 -19.71 10.55 -0.35
C GLU A 255 -19.36 11.63 -1.38
N VAL A 256 -18.07 11.72 -1.75
CA VAL A 256 -17.53 12.71 -2.69
C VAL A 256 -17.72 12.33 -4.15
N GLY A 257 -17.71 11.04 -4.48
CA GLY A 257 -18.04 10.56 -5.81
C GLY A 257 -19.55 10.48 -5.98
N ASP A 258 -20.13 11.29 -6.87
CA ASP A 258 -21.54 11.24 -7.31
C ASP A 258 -21.96 9.88 -7.96
N SER A 259 -21.23 8.81 -7.69
CA SER A 259 -21.39 7.50 -8.30
C SER A 259 -22.01 6.53 -7.31
N PHE A 260 -23.27 6.19 -7.58
CA PHE A 260 -24.01 5.04 -7.04
C PHE A 260 -23.29 3.68 -7.14
N LEU A 261 -22.09 3.64 -7.74
CA LEU A 261 -21.25 2.45 -7.92
C LEU A 261 -20.27 2.21 -6.77
N LEU A 262 -20.14 3.14 -5.82
CA LEU A 262 -19.14 3.05 -4.74
C LEU A 262 -19.84 2.89 -3.38
N ASN A 263 -19.89 1.65 -2.88
CA ASN A 263 -20.23 1.37 -1.48
C ASN A 263 -19.17 0.45 -0.85
N PRO A 264 -17.92 0.92 -0.71
CA PRO A 264 -16.83 0.18 -0.10
C PRO A 264 -17.08 0.05 1.41
N ASP A 265 -17.83 -0.97 1.80
CA ASP A 265 -17.69 -1.51 3.16
C ASP A 265 -16.60 -2.57 3.18
N VAL A 266 -16.01 -2.76 4.36
CA VAL A 266 -14.98 -3.78 4.57
C VAL A 266 -15.62 -5.15 4.44
N THR A 267 -15.38 -5.83 3.32
CA THR A 267 -16.11 -7.06 2.93
C THR A 267 -15.22 -8.30 2.82
N LEU A 268 -13.93 -8.18 3.17
CA LEU A 268 -12.85 -9.17 3.02
C LEU A 268 -13.12 -10.33 2.05
N ASN A 269 -12.66 -10.22 0.80
CA ASN A 269 -12.88 -11.23 -0.22
C ASN A 269 -11.72 -12.24 -0.28
N PHE A 270 -12.04 -13.54 -0.40
CA PHE A 270 -11.07 -14.64 -0.48
C PHE A 270 -11.09 -15.35 -1.83
N HIS A 271 -9.96 -15.95 -2.21
CA HIS A 271 -9.92 -16.93 -3.30
C HIS A 271 -9.53 -18.31 -2.76
N VAL A 272 -10.44 -19.27 -2.87
CA VAL A 272 -10.27 -20.59 -2.22
C VAL A 272 -9.74 -21.65 -3.18
N SER A 273 -9.85 -21.43 -4.49
CA SER A 273 -9.30 -22.31 -5.52
C SER A 273 -9.06 -21.58 -6.83
N PRO A 274 -8.01 -21.94 -7.61
CA PRO A 274 -7.86 -21.44 -8.97
C PRO A 274 -8.94 -22.00 -9.91
N HIS A 275 -9.70 -23.02 -9.50
CA HIS A 275 -10.75 -23.65 -10.32
C HIS A 275 -12.17 -23.19 -10.01
N SER A 276 -12.41 -22.49 -8.89
CA SER A 276 -13.69 -21.82 -8.60
C SER A 276 -13.93 -20.57 -9.49
N LEU A 277 -12.98 -20.27 -10.38
CA LEU A 277 -12.96 -19.07 -11.23
C LEU A 277 -13.88 -19.14 -12.46
N ARG A 278 -14.44 -20.30 -12.81
CA ARG A 278 -15.27 -20.44 -14.03
C ARG A 278 -16.64 -19.75 -13.94
N GLU A 279 -17.19 -19.54 -12.75
CA GLU A 279 -18.52 -18.96 -12.60
C GLU A 279 -18.50 -17.42 -12.67
N GLU A 280 -17.41 -16.76 -12.27
CA GLU A 280 -17.26 -15.31 -12.43
C GLU A 280 -16.90 -14.89 -13.87
N GLU A 281 -16.29 -15.76 -14.68
CA GLU A 281 -15.97 -15.49 -16.09
C GLU A 281 -17.21 -15.15 -16.94
N VAL A 282 -18.41 -15.55 -16.51
CA VAL A 282 -19.67 -15.27 -17.21
C VAL A 282 -20.15 -13.82 -17.03
N PHE A 283 -19.71 -13.14 -15.97
CA PHE A 283 -20.15 -11.77 -15.64
C PHE A 283 -19.12 -10.68 -15.96
N TRP A 284 -17.89 -11.03 -16.32
CA TRP A 284 -16.92 -10.08 -16.85
C TRP A 284 -17.08 -10.06 -18.37
N PRO A 285 -17.51 -8.95 -18.99
CA PRO A 285 -17.93 -8.99 -20.39
C PRO A 285 -16.75 -9.37 -21.29
N ALA A 286 -16.77 -10.63 -21.74
CA ALA A 286 -16.18 -11.08 -23.00
C ALA A 286 -17.02 -10.62 -24.21
N LEU A 287 -18.07 -9.81 -23.98
CA LEU A 287 -18.96 -9.29 -25.01
C LEU A 287 -18.71 -7.80 -25.25
N GLY A 288 -18.36 -7.50 -26.51
CA GLY A 288 -18.25 -6.21 -27.20
C GLY A 288 -18.62 -4.93 -26.44
N LEU A 289 -17.86 -3.84 -26.60
CA LEU A 289 -17.91 -3.08 -27.85
C LEU A 289 -19.27 -3.21 -28.56
N LYS A 290 -20.36 -2.80 -27.90
CA LYS A 290 -21.56 -2.18 -28.49
C LYS A 290 -22.57 -1.87 -27.39
N ASN A 291 -23.04 -0.62 -27.38
CA ASN A 291 -24.18 -0.09 -26.61
C ASN A 291 -23.91 0.53 -25.22
N LEU A 292 -22.86 1.36 -25.12
CA LEU A 292 -22.94 2.61 -24.33
C LEU A 292 -22.86 3.83 -25.25
N SER A 293 -23.70 3.82 -26.29
CA SER A 293 -24.14 5.06 -26.93
C SER A 293 -25.41 5.53 -26.21
N ALA A 294 -25.24 6.15 -25.06
CA ALA A 294 -26.33 6.87 -24.39
C ALA A 294 -25.83 8.23 -23.92
N GLY A 295 -26.14 9.26 -24.71
CA GLY A 295 -26.15 10.65 -24.26
C GLY A 295 -24.80 11.34 -24.13
N LYS A 296 -24.27 11.84 -25.25
CA LYS A 296 -23.50 13.10 -25.21
C LYS A 296 -24.40 14.19 -24.61
N LYS A 297 -24.34 14.40 -23.31
CA LYS A 297 -24.51 15.74 -22.73
C LYS A 297 -23.13 16.19 -22.26
N ARG A 298 -22.38 16.77 -23.19
CA ARG A 298 -21.39 17.79 -22.83
C ARG A 298 -22.19 18.86 -22.10
N HIS A 299 -22.06 18.93 -20.78
CA HIS A 299 -22.42 20.15 -20.08
C HIS A 299 -21.44 21.22 -20.53
N HIS A 300 -21.88 22.01 -21.52
CA HIS A 300 -21.30 23.31 -21.79
C HIS A 300 -21.44 24.11 -20.49
N PHE A 301 -20.31 24.37 -19.83
CA PHE A 301 -20.22 25.49 -18.90
C PHE A 301 -20.44 26.76 -19.72
N THR A 302 -21.66 27.28 -19.71
CA THR A 302 -21.91 28.67 -20.06
C THR A 302 -21.24 29.53 -18.99
N ARG A 303 -20.11 30.14 -19.38
CA ARG A 303 -19.69 31.44 -18.86
C ARG A 303 -20.89 32.36 -18.96
N ASP A 304 -21.49 32.71 -17.82
CA ASP A 304 -22.15 33.98 -17.61
C ASP A 304 -22.48 34.11 -16.12
N LEU A 305 -21.65 34.87 -15.42
CA LEU A 305 -22.00 35.72 -14.28
C LEU A 305 -20.76 36.58 -13.97
N GLN A 306 -20.48 37.48 -14.90
CA GLN A 306 -19.96 38.80 -14.56
C GLN A 306 -21.15 39.74 -14.43
N MET A 307 -21.13 40.55 -13.36
CA MET A 307 -21.98 41.70 -13.06
C MET A 307 -23.31 41.42 -12.33
N ALA A 308 -23.22 41.39 -10.99
CA ALA A 308 -23.88 42.34 -10.09
C ALA A 308 -23.23 42.24 -8.70
#